data_AF-A0A1G2HK07-F1
#
_entry.id   AF-A0A1G2HK07-F1
#
_cell.length_a   1.000
_cell.length_b   1.000
_cell.length_c   1.000
_cell.angle_alpha   90.00
_cell.angle_beta   90.00
_cell.angle_gamma   90.00
#
_symmetry.space_group_name_H-M   'P 1'
#
loop_
_entity.id
_entity.type
_entity.pdbx_description
1 polymer ?
#
loop_
_entity_poly.entity_id
_entity_poly.type
_entity_poly.pdbx_seq_one_letter_code
_entity_poly.pdbx_strand_id
1 'polypeptide(L)'
;MDPFIDEDSHAIEIIPDSPGKIQVGDVISYKTSYGIIIHRVINKGEDNKGVYYLVQGDNNTIRDPFKVRFDEVQGVVVAVIY
;
A
#
# COMPACT_ATOMS: atom_id res chain seq x y z
N MET A 1 11.42 -2.74 1.22
CA MET A 1 11.12 -1.90 2.39
C MET A 1 11.76 -2.53 3.62
N ASP A 2 13.04 -2.29 3.83
CA ASP A 2 13.73 -2.94 4.95
C ASP A 2 13.17 -2.45 6.29
N PRO A 3 13.08 -3.33 7.31
CA PRO A 3 13.37 -4.77 7.30
C PRO A 3 12.15 -5.64 6.95
N PHE A 4 11.03 -5.06 6.52
CA PHE A 4 9.77 -5.80 6.34
C PHE A 4 9.77 -6.71 5.10
N ILE A 5 10.21 -6.19 3.96
CA ILE A 5 10.29 -6.92 2.68
C ILE A 5 11.56 -6.48 1.95
N ASP A 6 12.29 -7.42 1.36
CA ASP A 6 13.55 -7.17 0.63
C ASP A 6 13.42 -7.56 -0.85
N GLU A 7 14.43 -7.26 -1.67
CA GLU A 7 14.42 -7.46 -3.12
C GLU A 7 14.18 -8.93 -3.53
N ASP A 8 14.67 -9.89 -2.74
CA ASP A 8 14.52 -11.32 -2.99
C ASP A 8 13.23 -11.92 -2.38
N SER A 9 12.45 -11.11 -1.65
CA SER A 9 11.23 -11.58 -1.00
C SER A 9 10.07 -11.74 -1.99
N HIS A 10 9.11 -12.60 -1.65
CA HIS A 10 7.86 -12.78 -2.38
C HIS A 10 6.65 -12.35 -1.53
N ALA A 11 5.91 -11.36 -2.01
CA ALA A 11 4.67 -10.91 -1.39
C ALA A 11 3.49 -11.77 -1.86
N ILE A 12 2.70 -12.27 -0.92
CA ILE A 12 1.40 -12.89 -1.18
C ILE A 12 0.33 -11.86 -0.87
N GLU A 13 -0.54 -11.60 -1.84
CA GLU A 13 -1.52 -10.52 -1.79
C GLU A 13 -2.95 -11.02 -2.00
N ILE A 14 -3.90 -10.35 -1.34
CA ILE A 14 -5.34 -10.51 -1.59
C ILE A 14 -5.86 -9.23 -2.23
N ILE A 15 -6.58 -9.36 -3.34
CA ILE A 15 -7.26 -8.24 -3.98
C ILE A 15 -8.45 -7.82 -3.10
N PRO A 16 -8.46 -6.60 -2.52
CA PRO A 16 -9.56 -6.16 -1.68
C PRO A 16 -10.81 -5.89 -2.52
N ASP A 17 -11.97 -6.34 -2.04
CA ASP A 17 -13.26 -6.16 -2.72
C ASP A 17 -13.89 -4.77 -2.48
N SER A 18 -13.41 -4.04 -1.48
CA SER A 18 -13.96 -2.76 -1.07
C SER A 18 -12.95 -1.91 -0.30
N PRO A 19 -13.07 -0.56 -0.34
CA PRO A 19 -12.18 0.34 0.41
C PRO A 19 -12.17 0.07 1.93
N GLY A 20 -13.29 -0.40 2.48
CA GLY A 20 -13.44 -0.71 3.89
C GLY A 20 -12.60 -1.89 4.37
N LYS A 21 -12.03 -2.70 3.47
CA LYS A 21 -11.13 -3.81 3.82
C LYS A 21 -9.69 -3.37 4.00
N ILE A 22 -9.33 -2.16 3.57
CA ILE A 22 -7.98 -1.60 3.76
C ILE A 22 -8.00 -0.73 5.02
N GLN A 23 -7.08 -1.01 5.93
CA GLN A 23 -6.96 -0.37 7.24
C GLN A 23 -5.60 0.28 7.44
N VAL A 24 -5.52 1.21 8.40
CA VAL A 24 -4.24 1.79 8.80
C VAL A 24 -3.38 0.69 9.42
N GLY A 25 -2.14 0.58 8.97
CA GLY A 25 -1.21 -0.48 9.33
C GLY A 25 -1.06 -1.56 8.25
N ASP A 26 -2.03 -1.71 7.35
CA ASP A 26 -1.93 -2.66 6.23
C ASP A 26 -0.80 -2.28 5.29
N VAL A 27 -0.20 -3.28 4.66
CA VAL A 27 0.76 -3.09 3.56
C VAL A 27 0.04 -3.35 2.26
N ILE A 28 0.05 -2.38 1.36
CA ILE A 28 -0.68 -2.45 0.09
C ILE A 28 0.27 -2.27 -1.09
N SER A 29 -0.01 -2.99 -2.16
CA SER A 29 0.57 -2.76 -3.47
C SER A 29 -0.34 -1.82 -4.27
N TYR A 30 0.23 -0.85 -4.97
CA TYR A 30 -0.53 0.09 -5.79
C TYR A 30 0.26 0.50 -7.03
N LYS A 31 -0.49 0.82 -8.09
CA LYS A 31 0.06 1.18 -9.38
C LYS A 31 0.40 2.66 -9.43
N THR A 32 1.59 2.96 -9.95
CA THR A 32 2.04 4.32 -10.27
C THR A 32 2.52 4.40 -11.72
N SER A 33 2.91 5.58 -12.17
CA SER A 33 3.58 5.77 -13.46
C SER A 33 4.93 5.03 -13.56
N TYR A 34 5.53 4.66 -12.42
CA TYR A 34 6.85 4.01 -12.34
C TYR A 34 6.76 2.49 -12.15
N GLY A 35 5.55 1.94 -12.04
CA GLY A 35 5.32 0.53 -11.76
C GLY A 35 4.51 0.32 -10.48
N ILE A 36 4.54 -0.92 -9.98
CA ILE A 36 3.87 -1.31 -8.73
C ILE A 36 4.81 -0.99 -7.57
N ILE A 37 4.28 -0.29 -6.56
CA ILE A 37 4.98 0.02 -5.32
C ILE A 37 4.22 -0.67 -4.18
N ILE A 38 4.95 -1.18 -3.19
CA ILE A 38 4.39 -1.80 -1.98
C ILE A 38 4.80 -0.95 -0.78
N HIS A 39 3.85 -0.30 -0.11
CA HIS A 39 4.08 0.54 1.07
C HIS A 39 2.99 0.36 2.14
N ARG A 40 3.26 0.81 3.37
CA ARG A 40 2.34 0.70 4.50
C ARG A 40 1.38 1.88 4.55
N VAL A 41 0.09 1.60 4.77
CA VAL A 41 -0.94 2.60 5.03
C VAL A 41 -0.71 3.23 6.40
N ILE A 42 -0.38 4.51 6.43
CA ILE A 42 -0.21 5.29 7.67
C ILE A 42 -1.45 6.12 8.02
N ASN A 43 -2.33 6.37 7.05
CA ASN A 43 -3.57 7.09 7.24
C ASN A 43 -4.58 6.77 6.12
N LYS A 44 -5.87 6.95 6.40
CA LYS A 44 -6.96 6.85 5.40
C LYS A 44 -7.95 7.98 5.60
N GLY A 45 -8.52 8.46 4.50
CA GLY A 45 -9.55 9.49 4.53
C GLY A 45 -10.44 9.45 3.30
N GLU A 46 -11.34 10.41 3.21
CA GLU A 46 -12.25 10.56 2.08
C GLU A 46 -12.27 12.02 1.63
N ASP A 47 -12.30 12.22 0.32
CA ASP A 47 -12.52 13.54 -0.29
C ASP A 47 -13.50 13.40 -1.46
N ASN A 48 -13.70 14.48 -2.22
CA ASN A 48 -14.65 14.50 -3.35
C ASN A 48 -14.33 13.47 -4.45
N LYS A 49 -13.16 12.81 -4.41
CA LYS A 49 -12.77 11.73 -5.32
C LYS A 49 -12.88 10.34 -4.68
N GLY A 50 -13.55 10.24 -3.53
CA GLY A 50 -13.71 9.01 -2.76
C GLY A 50 -12.57 8.75 -1.77
N VAL A 51 -12.48 7.50 -1.33
CA VAL A 51 -11.49 7.05 -0.34
C VAL A 51 -10.07 7.19 -0.87
N TYR A 52 -9.16 7.65 -0.01
CA TYR A 52 -7.73 7.67 -0.27
C TYR A 52 -6.93 7.12 0.90
N TYR A 53 -5.71 6.68 0.57
CA TYR A 53 -4.72 6.18 1.51
C TYR A 53 -3.47 7.05 1.43
N LEU A 54 -2.93 7.40 2.60
CA LEU A 54 -1.57 7.93 2.72
C LEU A 54 -0.68 6.76 3.09
N VAL A 55 0.36 6.54 2.29
CA VAL A 55 1.26 5.41 2.43
C VAL A 55 2.70 5.88 2.66
N GLN A 56 3.50 5.03 3.26
CA GLN A 56 4.91 5.26 3.53
C GLN A 56 5.65 3.93 3.51
N GLY A 57 6.81 3.89 2.85
CA GLY A 57 7.72 2.77 2.97
C GLY A 57 8.31 2.68 4.38
N ASP A 58 8.39 1.48 4.94
CA ASP A 58 8.82 1.29 6.34
C ASP A 58 10.24 1.81 6.63
N ASN A 59 11.12 1.85 5.61
CA ASN A 59 12.47 2.39 5.72
C ASN A 59 12.58 3.90 5.39
N ASN A 60 11.47 4.54 5.00
CA ASN A 60 11.48 5.96 4.62
C ASN A 60 11.16 6.84 5.83
N THR A 61 11.83 7.99 5.95
CA THR A 61 11.55 9.00 6.98
C THR A 61 10.37 9.90 6.65
N ILE A 62 9.98 9.93 5.37
CA ILE A 62 8.93 10.79 4.83
C ILE A 62 7.92 9.90 4.11
N ARG A 63 6.63 10.20 4.29
CA ARG A 63 5.54 9.55 3.56
C ARG A 63 5.61 9.83 2.06
N ASP A 64 4.93 9.01 1.29
CA ASP A 64 4.77 9.22 -0.13
C ASP A 64 4.00 10.52 -0.41
N PRO A 65 4.39 11.28 -1.45
CA PRO A 65 3.83 12.60 -1.71
C PRO A 65 2.36 12.57 -2.17
N PHE A 66 1.91 11.44 -2.73
CA PHE A 66 0.60 11.32 -3.36
C PHE A 66 -0.43 10.60 -2.48
N LYS A 67 -1.71 10.84 -2.78
CA LYS A 67 -2.86 10.10 -2.22
C LYS A 67 -3.13 8.90 -3.12
N VAL A 68 -3.00 7.69 -2.60
CA VAL A 68 -3.33 6.46 -3.32
C VAL A 68 -4.85 6.26 -3.29
N ARG A 69 -5.44 6.02 -4.46
CA ARG A 69 -6.87 5.76 -4.63
C ARG A 69 -7.15 4.27 -4.69
N PHE A 70 -8.39 3.89 -4.35
CA PHE A 70 -8.77 2.48 -4.26
C PHE A 70 -8.61 1.73 -5.60
N ASP A 71 -8.87 2.40 -6.72
CA ASP A 71 -8.68 1.86 -8.08
C ASP A 71 -7.20 1.70 -8.47
N GLU A 72 -6.28 2.35 -7.76
CA GLU A 72 -4.84 2.19 -7.95
C GLU A 72 -4.29 0.98 -7.16
N VAL A 73 -4.99 0.55 -6.10
CA VAL A 73 -4.59 -0.60 -5.26
C VAL A 73 -4.70 -1.89 -6.05
N GLN A 74 -3.63 -2.70 -6.04
CA GLN A 74 -3.60 -4.03 -6.66
C GLN A 74 -3.90 -5.11 -5.62
N GLY A 75 -3.37 -5.00 -4.40
CA GLY A 75 -3.56 -6.00 -3.36
C GLY A 75 -3.15 -5.53 -1.97
N VAL A 76 -3.63 -6.25 -0.97
CA VAL A 76 -3.18 -6.16 0.43
C VAL A 76 -2.24 -7.33 0.69
N VAL A 77 -1.02 -7.05 1.16
CA VAL A 77 -0.03 -8.07 1.50
C VAL A 77 -0.47 -8.81 2.76
N VAL A 78 -0.61 -10.13 2.66
CA VAL A 78 -1.01 -11.01 3.77
C VAL A 78 0.11 -11.93 4.25
N ALA A 79 1.13 -12.15 3.41
CA ALA A 79 2.34 -12.87 3.80
C ALA A 79 3.54 -12.40 2.97
N VAL A 80 4.72 -12.54 3.55
CA VAL A 80 6.01 -12.36 2.88
C VAL A 80 6.78 -13.66 3.05
N ILE A 81 7.30 -14.19 1.95
CA ILE A 81 8.18 -15.36 1.91
C ILE A 81 9.58 -14.85 1.59
N TYR A 82 10.57 -15.29 2.36
CA TYR A 82 11.98 -14.93 2.20
C TYR A 82 12.76 -16.12 1.61
#